data_AF-A0A552UH01-F1
#
_entry.id   AF-A0A552UH01-F1
#
_cell.length_a   1.000
_cell.length_b   1.000
_cell.length_c   1.000
_cell.angle_alpha   90.00
_cell.angle_beta   90.00
_cell.angle_gamma   90.00
#
_symmetry.space_group_name_H-M   'P 1'
#
loop_
_entity.id
_entity.type
_entity.pdbx_description
1 polymer ?
#
loop_
_entity_poly.entity_id
_entity_poly.type
_entity_poly.pdbx_seq_one_letter_code
_entity_poly.pdbx_strand_id
1 'polypeptide(L)'
;MVERIAWGLLAALHLMPALAFFSPALIARLYGVEAGGTAFALLQHRAALFALVVVICIAAIFDPAVRRLAVVAVAISMISFLLVYATSGQPPALRGIAIADLIGLVPLAYVAWRAFVA
;
A
#
# COMPACT_ATOMS: atom_id res chain seq x y z
N MET A 1 -14.39 3.64 16.90
CA MET A 1 -15.06 3.19 15.65
C MET A 1 -14.40 3.79 14.41
N VAL A 2 -14.24 5.12 14.34
CA VAL A 2 -13.60 5.81 13.19
C VAL A 2 -12.19 5.31 12.87
N GLU A 3 -11.33 5.10 13.86
CA GLU A 3 -9.98 4.52 13.64
C GLU A 3 -10.01 3.16 12.96
N ARG A 4 -10.94 2.28 13.35
CA ARG A 4 -11.09 0.95 12.76
C ARG A 4 -11.50 1.05 11.30
N ILE A 5 -12.38 2.00 10.98
CA ILE A 5 -12.78 2.29 9.60
C ILE A 5 -11.58 2.81 8.81
N ALA A 6 -10.81 3.74 9.35
CA ALA A 6 -9.62 4.28 8.69
C ALA A 6 -8.57 3.18 8.39
N TRP A 7 -8.29 2.30 9.35
CA TRP A 7 -7.43 1.13 9.12
C TRP A 7 -8.01 0.16 8.08
N GLY A 8 -9.33 -0.05 8.08
CA GLY A 8 -10.02 -0.84 7.06
C GLY A 8 -9.91 -0.24 5.66
N LEU A 9 -10.02 1.09 5.53
CA LEU A 9 -9.83 1.78 4.25
C LEU A 9 -8.39 1.64 3.74
N LEU A 10 -7.40 1.80 4.63
CA LEU A 10 -6.00 1.57 4.28
C LEU A 10 -5.76 0.13 3.83
N ALA A 11 -6.32 -0.86 4.52
CA ALA A 11 -6.25 -2.27 4.11
C ALA A 11 -6.89 -2.47 2.72
N ALA A 12 -8.07 -1.89 2.46
CA ALA A 12 -8.77 -2.02 1.18
C ALA A 12 -7.96 -1.44 0.01
N LEU A 13 -7.30 -0.29 0.19
CA LEU A 13 -6.44 0.32 -0.84
C LEU A 13 -5.26 -0.58 -1.23
N HIS A 14 -4.68 -1.30 -0.26
CA HIS A 14 -3.53 -2.18 -0.48
C HIS A 14 -3.94 -3.60 -0.93
N LEU A 15 -5.24 -3.93 -0.91
CA LEU A 15 -5.72 -5.29 -1.18
C LEU A 15 -5.51 -5.70 -2.64
N MET A 16 -5.82 -4.82 -3.58
CA MET A 16 -5.68 -5.11 -5.01
C MET A 16 -4.22 -5.45 -5.39
N PRO A 17 -3.20 -4.63 -5.05
CA PRO A 17 -1.81 -5.00 -5.31
C PRO A 17 -1.32 -6.18 -4.46
N ALA A 18 -1.88 -6.43 -3.27
CA ALA A 18 -1.58 -7.64 -2.50
C ALA A 18 -2.05 -8.93 -3.21
N LEU A 19 -3.26 -8.92 -3.77
CA LEU A 19 -3.82 -10.06 -4.52
C LEU A 19 -3.01 -10.39 -5.78
N ALA A 20 -2.29 -9.41 -6.35
CA ALA A 20 -1.41 -9.63 -7.49
C ALA A 20 -0.29 -10.64 -7.22
N PHE A 21 0.09 -10.86 -5.95
CA PHE A 21 1.09 -11.86 -5.58
C PHE A 21 0.70 -13.27 -6.03
N PHE A 22 -0.59 -13.59 -5.92
CA PHE A 22 -1.17 -14.88 -6.30
C PHE A 22 -1.64 -14.93 -7.76
N SER A 23 -1.52 -13.82 -8.50
CA SER A 23 -1.99 -13.72 -9.88
C SER A 23 -0.92 -13.12 -10.79
N PRO A 24 -0.10 -13.99 -11.43
CA PRO A 24 0.84 -13.58 -12.47
C PRO A 24 0.20 -12.72 -13.58
N ALA A 25 -1.02 -13.08 -13.98
CA ALA A 25 -1.78 -12.32 -14.97
C ALA A 25 -2.11 -10.89 -14.50
N LEU A 26 -2.39 -10.71 -13.20
CA LEU A 26 -2.66 -9.38 -12.65
C LEU A 26 -1.40 -8.51 -12.63
N ILE A 27 -0.23 -9.09 -12.34
CA ILE A 27 1.06 -8.37 -12.39
C ILE A 27 1.34 -7.91 -13.83
N ALA A 28 1.22 -8.80 -14.81
CA ALA A 28 1.44 -8.47 -16.21
C ALA A 28 0.49 -7.36 -16.68
N ARG A 29 -0.79 -7.42 -16.28
CA ARG A 29 -1.80 -6.40 -16.63
C ARG A 29 -1.56 -5.05 -15.93
N LEU A 30 -1.21 -5.07 -14.65
CA LEU A 30 -1.02 -3.85 -13.85
C LEU A 30 0.23 -3.07 -14.26
N TYR A 31 1.30 -3.80 -14.58
CA TYR A 31 2.62 -3.21 -14.76
C TYR A 31 3.17 -3.34 -16.20
N GLY A 32 2.47 -4.03 -17.10
CA GLY A 32 2.88 -4.18 -18.50
C GLY A 32 4.18 -4.98 -18.68
N VAL A 33 4.47 -5.90 -17.76
CA VAL A 33 5.71 -6.71 -17.77
C VAL A 33 5.45 -8.13 -18.26
N GLU A 34 6.40 -8.68 -19.02
CA GLU A 34 6.39 -10.10 -19.41
C GLU A 34 6.62 -11.02 -18.21
N ALA A 35 5.92 -12.16 -18.20
CA ALA A 35 6.07 -13.15 -17.15
C ALA A 35 7.46 -13.82 -17.21
N GLY A 36 8.06 -14.09 -16.05
CA GLY A 36 9.30 -14.86 -15.93
C GLY A 36 10.62 -14.06 -16.01
N GLY A 37 10.57 -12.75 -16.26
CA GLY A 37 11.74 -11.87 -16.21
C GLY A 37 12.10 -11.36 -14.81
N THR A 38 13.30 -10.80 -14.64
CA THR A 38 13.76 -10.22 -13.35
C THR A 38 12.80 -9.14 -12.82
N ALA A 39 12.30 -8.27 -13.70
CA ALA A 39 11.34 -7.23 -13.33
C ALA A 39 10.02 -7.82 -12.81
N PHE A 40 9.55 -8.90 -13.42
CA PHE A 40 8.35 -9.62 -12.98
C PHE A 40 8.54 -10.19 -11.57
N ALA A 41 9.67 -10.84 -11.31
CA ALA A 41 9.98 -11.38 -9.98
C ALA A 41 10.00 -10.29 -8.90
N LEU A 42 10.59 -9.12 -9.18
CA LEU A 42 10.61 -7.99 -8.25
C LEU A 42 9.20 -7.40 -8.03
N LEU A 43 8.37 -7.31 -9.06
CA LEU A 43 6.98 -6.86 -8.93
C LEU A 43 6.11 -7.87 -8.17
N GLN A 44 6.34 -9.17 -8.35
CA GLN A 44 5.70 -10.21 -7.56
C GLN A 44 6.12 -10.13 -6.09
N HIS A 45 7.41 -9.95 -5.80
CA HIS A 45 7.87 -9.71 -4.44
C HIS A 45 7.22 -8.44 -3.85
N ARG A 46 7.13 -7.35 -4.63
CA ARG A 46 6.44 -6.12 -4.21
C ARG A 46 4.98 -6.38 -3.84
N ALA A 47 4.27 -7.22 -4.59
CA ALA A 47 2.91 -7.63 -4.27
C ALA A 47 2.83 -8.36 -2.90
N ALA A 48 3.84 -9.17 -2.54
CA ALA A 48 3.91 -9.77 -1.21
C ALA A 48 4.08 -8.73 -0.09
N LEU A 49 4.84 -7.65 -0.33
CA LEU A 49 4.97 -6.54 0.63
C LEU A 49 3.64 -5.81 0.83
N PHE A 50 2.84 -5.65 -0.22
CA PHE A 50 1.48 -5.14 -0.08
C PHE A 50 0.60 -6.05 0.80
N ALA A 51 0.74 -7.38 0.67
CA ALA A 51 0.04 -8.32 1.55
C ALA A 51 0.44 -8.16 3.02
N LEU A 52 1.74 -7.94 3.29
CA LEU A 52 2.21 -7.60 4.65
C LEU A 52 1.57 -6.30 5.17
N VAL A 53 1.48 -5.25 4.34
CA VAL A 53 0.82 -4.00 4.71
C VAL A 53 -0.66 -4.22 5.04
N VAL A 54 -1.37 -5.04 4.27
CA VAL A 54 -2.78 -5.42 4.57
C VAL A 54 -2.89 -6.09 5.93
N VAL A 55 -2.01 -7.06 6.23
CA VAL A 55 -1.99 -7.75 7.54
C VAL A 55 -1.75 -6.75 8.67
N ILE A 56 -0.80 -5.83 8.51
CA ILE A 56 -0.49 -4.79 9.50
C ILE A 56 -1.70 -3.87 9.74
N CYS A 57 -2.38 -3.44 8.67
CA CYS A 57 -3.61 -2.63 8.78
C CYS A 57 -4.72 -3.39 9.51
N ILE A 58 -4.92 -4.67 9.20
CA ILE A 58 -5.91 -5.52 9.89
C ILE A 58 -5.55 -5.68 11.36
N ALA A 59 -4.27 -5.94 11.69
CA ALA A 59 -3.83 -6.04 13.09
C ALA A 59 -4.13 -4.74 13.86
N ALA A 60 -3.89 -3.57 13.25
CA ALA A 60 -4.13 -2.26 13.85
C ALA A 60 -5.62 -1.94 14.11
N ILE A 61 -6.56 -2.65 13.46
CA ILE A 61 -8.00 -2.59 13.75
C ILE A 61 -8.29 -3.13 15.15
N PHE A 62 -7.63 -4.23 15.52
CA PHE A 62 -7.93 -5.00 16.73
C PHE A 62 -6.98 -4.66 17.89
N ASP A 63 -5.71 -4.42 17.60
CA ASP A 63 -4.68 -4.16 18.60
C ASP A 63 -4.16 -2.71 18.52
N PRO A 64 -4.46 -1.86 19.52
CA PRO A 64 -3.90 -0.51 19.59
C PRO A 64 -2.38 -0.45 19.75
N ALA A 65 -1.75 -1.47 20.34
CA ALA A 65 -0.31 -1.47 20.63
C ALA A 65 0.54 -1.45 19.34
N VAL A 66 0.04 -2.01 18.24
CA VAL A 66 0.77 -2.06 16.96
C VAL A 66 0.60 -0.80 16.10
N ARG A 67 -0.31 0.11 16.46
CA ARG A 67 -0.74 1.23 15.58
C ARG A 67 0.39 2.18 15.21
N ARG A 68 1.29 2.50 16.15
CA ARG A 68 2.43 3.38 15.86
C ARG A 68 3.34 2.78 14.79
N LEU A 69 3.66 1.49 14.91
CA LEU A 69 4.44 0.78 13.91
C LEU A 69 3.68 0.65 12.59
N ALA A 70 2.37 0.39 12.65
CA ALA A 70 1.51 0.31 11.46
C ALA A 70 1.49 1.62 10.66
N VAL A 71 1.40 2.77 11.34
CA VAL A 71 1.45 4.09 10.69
C VAL A 71 2.77 4.25 9.94
N VAL A 72 3.90 3.91 10.58
CA VAL A 72 5.23 4.02 9.95
C VAL A 72 5.34 3.11 8.73
N ALA A 73 4.90 1.85 8.84
CA ALA A 73 4.96 0.89 7.73
C ALA A 73 4.11 1.34 6.53
N VAL A 74 2.87 1.77 6.77
CA VAL A 74 1.96 2.27 5.71
C VAL A 74 2.49 3.57 5.10
N ALA A 75 3.01 4.49 5.93
CA ALA A 75 3.60 5.73 5.44
C ALA A 75 4.82 5.48 4.55
N ILE A 76 5.72 4.56 4.96
CA ILE A 76 6.85 4.16 4.12
C ILE A 76 6.36 3.60 2.78
N SER A 77 5.37 2.70 2.79
CA SER A 77 4.80 2.12 1.57
C SER A 77 4.32 3.19 0.59
N MET A 78 3.48 4.11 1.05
CA MET A 78 2.80 5.08 0.19
C MET A 78 3.70 6.26 -0.19
N ILE A 79 4.37 6.88 0.79
CA ILE A 79 5.18 8.09 0.55
C ILE A 79 6.40 7.75 -0.30
N SER A 80 7.08 6.62 -0.06
CA SER A 80 8.22 6.22 -0.89
C SER A 80 7.79 5.99 -2.34
N PHE A 81 6.64 5.34 -2.56
CA PHE A 81 6.12 5.14 -3.90
C PHE A 81 5.77 6.46 -4.60
N LEU A 82 5.09 7.38 -3.92
CA LEU A 82 4.75 8.70 -4.49
C LEU A 82 6.00 9.50 -4.87
N LEU A 83 7.05 9.46 -4.03
CA LEU A 83 8.33 10.11 -4.33
C LEU A 83 9.04 9.48 -5.54
N VAL A 84 9.09 8.14 -5.61
CA VAL A 84 9.67 7.43 -6.76
C VAL A 84 8.88 7.71 -8.03
N TYR A 85 7.55 7.71 -7.95
CA TYR A 85 6.66 8.03 -9.08
C TYR A 85 6.91 9.45 -9.61
N ALA A 86 7.03 10.44 -8.71
CA ALA A 86 7.29 11.82 -9.08
C ALA A 86 8.66 12.01 -9.73
N THR A 87 9.70 11.36 -9.19
CA THR A 87 11.08 11.47 -9.68
C THR A 87 11.35 10.65 -10.95
N SER A 88 10.52 9.64 -11.23
CA SER A 88 10.63 8.77 -12.40
C SER A 88 9.81 9.26 -13.62
N GLY A 89 9.42 10.54 -13.64
CA GLY A 89 8.69 11.14 -14.76
C GLY A 89 7.21 10.76 -14.85
N GLN A 90 6.62 10.26 -13.75
CA GLN A 90 5.17 10.00 -13.62
C GLN A 90 4.60 9.08 -14.71
N PRO A 91 5.12 7.84 -14.85
CA PRO A 91 4.71 6.92 -15.91
C PRO A 91 3.19 6.66 -15.88
N PRO A 92 2.47 6.81 -17.02
CA PRO A 92 1.00 6.72 -17.04
C PRO A 92 0.43 5.43 -16.48
N ALA A 93 1.14 4.30 -16.64
CA ALA A 93 0.75 2.99 -16.12
C ALA A 93 0.60 2.97 -14.59
N LEU A 94 1.35 3.81 -13.87
CA LEU A 94 1.34 3.87 -12.41
C LEU A 94 0.41 4.95 -11.84
N ARG A 95 -0.21 5.77 -12.71
CA ARG A 95 -1.03 6.92 -12.29
C ARG A 95 -2.21 6.51 -11.41
N GLY A 96 -2.85 5.37 -11.71
CA GLY A 96 -3.97 4.86 -10.90
C GLY A 96 -3.55 4.53 -9.47
N ILE A 97 -2.37 3.92 -9.31
CA ILE A 97 -1.79 3.59 -7.99
C ILE A 97 -1.41 4.88 -7.26
N ALA A 98 -0.81 5.85 -7.96
CA ALA A 98 -0.44 7.13 -7.35
C ALA A 98 -1.66 7.92 -6.84
N ILE A 99 -2.77 7.90 -7.57
CA ILE A 99 -4.03 8.52 -7.12
C ILE A 99 -4.59 7.79 -5.89
N ALA A 100 -4.59 6.45 -5.91
CA ALA A 100 -5.05 5.65 -4.77
C ALA A 100 -4.24 5.95 -3.49
N ASP A 101 -2.91 6.03 -3.61
CA ASP A 101 -2.04 6.38 -2.50
C ASP A 101 -2.26 7.81 -2.03
N LEU A 102 -2.41 8.77 -2.95
CA LEU A 102 -2.68 10.16 -2.60
C LEU A 102 -3.98 10.30 -1.79
N ILE A 103 -5.05 9.60 -2.20
CA ILE A 103 -6.31 9.56 -1.46
C ILE A 103 -6.13 8.88 -0.10
N GLY A 104 -5.36 7.78 -0.05
CA GLY A 104 -5.07 7.06 1.18
C GLY A 104 -4.26 7.85 2.21
N LEU A 105 -3.58 8.93 1.81
CA LEU A 105 -2.87 9.79 2.76
C LEU A 105 -3.85 10.46 3.75
N VAL A 106 -5.11 10.64 3.38
CA VAL A 106 -6.13 11.22 4.27
C VAL A 106 -6.42 10.33 5.48
N PRO A 107 -6.86 9.06 5.33
CA PRO A 107 -7.01 8.16 6.47
C PRO A 107 -5.69 7.88 7.19
N LEU A 108 -4.55 7.85 6.48
CA LEU A 108 -3.23 7.70 7.09
C LEU A 108 -2.90 8.86 8.05
N ALA A 109 -3.12 10.10 7.63
CA ALA A 109 -2.89 11.27 8.46
C ALA A 109 -3.76 11.24 9.73
N TYR A 110 -5.02 10.81 9.60
CA TYR A 110 -5.91 10.63 10.74
C TYR A 110 -5.39 9.58 11.74
N VAL A 111 -5.01 8.39 11.27
CA VAL A 111 -4.50 7.34 12.19
C VAL A 111 -3.13 7.71 12.77
N ALA A 112 -2.31 8.47 12.05
CA ALA A 112 -1.06 9.01 12.55
C ALA A 112 -1.28 9.99 13.71
N TRP A 113 -2.18 10.96 13.53
CA TRP A 113 -2.57 11.90 14.59
C TRP A 113 -3.04 11.15 15.85
N ARG A 114 -3.90 10.15 15.65
CA ARG A 114 -4.46 9.31 16.72
C ARG A 114 -3.44 8.42 17.44
N ALA A 115 -2.36 8.03 16.78
CA ALA A 115 -1.37 7.12 17.36
C ALA A 115 -0.23 7.85 18.10
N PHE A 116 0.07 9.09 17.68
CA PHE A 116 1.24 9.84 18.16
C PHE A 116 0.92 11.09 18.96
N VAL A 117 -0.26 11.69 18.80
CA VAL A 117 -0.57 12.99 19.43
C VAL A 117 -1.79 12.93 20.35
N ALA A 118 -2.87 12.28 19.91
CA ALA A 118 -4.06 12.08 20.75
C ALA A 118 -3.89 10.90 21.72
#